data_AF-A0A232M727-F1
#
_entry.id   AF-A0A232M727-F1
#
_cell.length_a   1.000
_cell.length_b   1.000
_cell.length_c   1.000
_cell.angle_alpha   90.00
_cell.angle_beta   90.00
_cell.angle_gamma   90.00
#
_symmetry.space_group_name_H-M   'P 1'
#
loop_
_entity.id
_entity.type
_entity.pdbx_description
1 polymer ?
#
loop_
_entity_poly.entity_id
_entity_poly.type
_entity_poly.pdbx_seq_one_letter_code
_entity_poly.pdbx_strand_id
1 'polypeptide(L)'
;MANATRSVHSLKHEPNFRAAVKSINTAVQHALKKSTYSDAAVLALSWENDDLNLGPITQEFLNTFRSVLGFKTDNYVIPATSKHDAVLGLKGKIRDFRQEYDGEDCLLVVVYEGHSGFSPASGLEILGSLSDRRAPSIPWVVVEYEFFDFNADLLFIMDCCYASIAAAGPESGNFEYLVASAQEPMASPIVETSFSRRLIDILLSLEEPVTVAQVHEILVNQANDPRSRLDYTPVHVVRASKPSITLSPVIRVPRELKGLRRDRDHSDGKVLVSVLVRGKTTIPDIVQWKKWLAREIPSDVADIQVEAVFDSHSALCLLTLPIAVWDMAKNNEAFSFIAYVESSNLMNSDAFNAVSTGILESRSGNVAIRPGRK
;
A
#
# COMPACT_ATOMS: atom_id res chain seq x y z
N MET A 1 6.92 -7.64 18.84
CA MET A 1 6.33 -8.65 19.75
C MET A 1 6.25 -9.97 19.00
N ALA A 2 6.68 -11.08 19.59
CA ALA A 2 6.42 -12.39 18.99
C ALA A 2 4.90 -12.56 18.85
N ASN A 3 4.39 -12.78 17.64
CA ASN A 3 2.98 -13.10 17.43
C ASN A 3 2.67 -14.38 18.20
N ALA A 4 1.97 -14.25 19.33
CA ALA A 4 1.56 -15.40 20.10
C ALA A 4 0.64 -16.27 19.24
N THR A 5 1.00 -17.54 19.05
CA THR A 5 0.15 -18.48 18.31
C THR A 5 -1.15 -18.68 19.07
N ARG A 6 -2.27 -18.27 18.46
CA ARG A 6 -3.61 -18.40 19.05
C ARG A 6 -4.27 -19.69 18.61
N SER A 7 -5.12 -20.24 19.47
CA SER A 7 -5.96 -21.38 19.09
C SER A 7 -6.96 -20.98 18.02
N VAL A 8 -7.22 -21.85 17.05
CA VAL A 8 -8.11 -21.56 15.90
C VAL A 8 -9.50 -21.11 16.35
N HIS A 9 -10.06 -21.71 17.41
CA HIS A 9 -11.37 -21.35 17.94
C HIS A 9 -11.42 -19.94 18.58
N SER A 10 -10.27 -19.37 18.95
CA SER A 10 -10.19 -18.03 19.54
C SER A 10 -10.10 -16.91 18.49
N LEU A 11 -9.87 -17.26 17.23
CA LEU A 11 -9.84 -16.33 16.10
C LEU A 11 -11.26 -16.05 15.61
N LYS A 12 -11.45 -14.94 14.89
CA LYS A 12 -12.75 -14.66 14.25
C LYS A 12 -12.91 -15.55 13.01
N HIS A 13 -14.15 -15.90 12.71
CA HIS A 13 -14.53 -16.70 11.54
C HIS A 13 -15.63 -15.98 10.78
N GLU A 14 -15.56 -16.05 9.45
CA GLU A 14 -16.73 -15.79 8.62
C GLU A 14 -17.79 -16.88 8.88
N PRO A 15 -19.08 -16.55 8.93
CA PRO A 15 -20.13 -17.51 9.27
C PRO A 15 -20.28 -18.60 8.21
N ASN A 16 -19.93 -18.33 6.96
CA ASN A 16 -19.87 -19.27 5.84
C ASN A 16 -19.02 -18.67 4.70
N PHE A 17 -18.68 -19.47 3.69
CA PHE A 17 -17.87 -19.01 2.58
C PHE A 17 -18.57 -17.94 1.72
N ARG A 18 -19.91 -17.91 1.67
CA ARG A 18 -20.63 -16.85 0.96
C ARG A 18 -20.45 -15.49 1.62
N ALA A 19 -20.37 -15.45 2.95
CA ALA A 19 -20.00 -14.24 3.69
C ALA A 19 -18.57 -13.82 3.37
N ALA A 20 -17.62 -14.77 3.33
CA ALA A 20 -16.25 -14.49 2.88
C ALA A 20 -16.21 -13.90 1.46
N VAL A 21 -16.94 -14.48 0.49
CA VAL A 21 -17.05 -13.94 -0.88
C VAL A 21 -17.62 -12.52 -0.87
N LYS A 22 -18.62 -12.22 -0.03
CA LYS A 22 -19.18 -10.87 0.11
C LYS A 22 -18.16 -9.88 0.68
N SER A 23 -17.38 -10.28 1.68
CA SER A 23 -16.29 -9.49 2.25
C SER A 23 -15.21 -9.20 1.19
N ILE A 24 -14.82 -10.22 0.41
CA ILE A 24 -13.87 -10.06 -0.70
C ILE A 24 -14.44 -9.15 -1.79
N ASN A 25 -15.70 -9.31 -2.18
CA ASN A 25 -16.30 -8.46 -3.22
C ASN A 25 -16.36 -7.00 -2.74
N THR A 26 -16.70 -6.75 -1.48
CA THR A 26 -16.63 -5.40 -0.89
C THR A 26 -15.21 -4.82 -1.01
N ALA A 27 -14.20 -5.62 -0.69
CA ALA A 27 -12.80 -5.23 -0.82
C ALA A 27 -12.42 -4.93 -2.28
N VAL A 28 -12.88 -5.73 -3.25
CA VAL A 28 -12.72 -5.47 -4.68
C VAL A 28 -13.36 -4.14 -5.07
N GLN A 29 -14.60 -3.89 -4.66
CA GLN A 29 -15.29 -2.62 -4.95
C GLN A 29 -14.60 -1.40 -4.33
N HIS A 30 -13.91 -1.59 -3.20
CA HIS A 30 -13.15 -0.53 -2.54
C HIS A 30 -11.76 -0.31 -3.16
N ALA A 31 -11.18 -1.33 -3.79
CA ALA A 31 -9.91 -1.24 -4.51
C ALA A 31 -10.07 -0.65 -5.92
N LEU A 32 -11.28 -0.76 -6.49
CA LEU A 32 -11.62 -0.21 -7.80
C LEU A 32 -11.66 1.32 -7.80
N LYS A 33 -11.20 1.88 -8.92
CA LYS A 33 -11.17 3.31 -9.23
C LYS A 33 -12.59 3.91 -9.13
N LYS A 34 -12.73 5.10 -8.54
CA LYS A 34 -14.01 5.83 -8.45
C LYS A 34 -13.96 7.18 -9.17
N SER A 35 -15.11 7.87 -9.18
CA SER A 35 -15.26 9.21 -9.77
C SER A 35 -14.20 10.18 -9.26
N THR A 36 -13.79 11.09 -10.14
CA THR A 36 -12.66 12.01 -9.93
C THR A 36 -13.01 13.19 -9.02
N TYR A 37 -12.01 13.68 -8.30
CA TYR A 37 -12.11 14.92 -7.52
C TYR A 37 -12.32 16.14 -8.41
N SER A 38 -13.06 17.12 -7.90
CA SER A 38 -13.31 18.41 -8.56
C SER A 38 -12.11 19.36 -8.45
N ASP A 39 -11.32 19.20 -7.40
CA ASP A 39 -10.10 19.95 -7.13
C ASP A 39 -9.13 19.08 -6.32
N ALA A 40 -7.83 19.34 -6.42
CA ALA A 40 -6.83 18.60 -5.65
C ALA A 40 -5.55 19.41 -5.42
N ALA A 41 -4.94 19.22 -4.25
CA ALA A 41 -3.73 19.91 -3.86
C ALA A 41 -2.74 18.99 -3.13
N VAL A 42 -1.43 19.27 -3.28
CA VAL A 42 -0.33 18.61 -2.59
C VAL A 42 0.43 19.61 -1.73
N LEU A 43 0.63 19.28 -0.46
CA LEU A 43 1.49 20.01 0.47
C LEU A 43 2.67 19.13 0.86
N ALA A 44 3.87 19.46 0.35
CA ALA A 44 5.10 18.87 0.84
C ALA A 44 5.59 19.60 2.09
N LEU A 45 6.12 18.84 3.04
CA LEU A 45 6.71 19.30 4.28
C LEU A 45 8.19 18.90 4.29
N SER A 46 9.07 19.89 4.43
CA SER A 46 10.52 19.71 4.51
C SER A 46 11.09 20.56 5.65
N TRP A 47 12.22 20.20 6.22
CA TRP A 47 12.85 20.99 7.29
C TRP A 47 13.87 21.99 6.73
N GLU A 48 13.95 23.18 7.34
CA GLU A 48 14.94 24.20 6.98
C GLU A 48 16.38 23.71 7.15
N ASN A 49 16.63 22.87 8.15
CA ASN A 49 17.93 22.30 8.46
C ASN A 49 18.11 20.85 7.97
N ASP A 50 17.35 20.42 6.96
CA ASP A 50 17.56 19.11 6.32
C ASP A 50 19.00 18.95 5.81
N ASP A 51 19.59 17.77 6.05
CA ASP A 51 20.94 17.41 5.61
C ASP A 51 20.96 16.25 4.60
N LEU A 52 19.79 15.85 4.09
CA LEU A 52 19.62 14.81 3.08
C LEU A 52 19.63 15.34 1.63
N ASN A 53 19.61 16.67 1.47
CA ASN A 53 19.59 17.34 0.16
C ASN A 53 18.38 16.89 -0.69
N LEU A 54 17.21 16.78 -0.06
CA LEU A 54 15.98 16.30 -0.71
C LEU A 54 15.33 17.32 -1.65
N GLY A 55 15.72 18.59 -1.59
CA GLY A 55 15.13 19.67 -2.40
C GLY A 55 14.91 19.35 -3.88
N PRO A 56 15.89 18.77 -4.61
CA PRO A 56 15.69 18.38 -6.01
C PRO A 56 14.60 17.31 -6.21
N ILE A 57 14.58 16.23 -5.42
CA ILE A 57 13.60 15.16 -5.58
C ILE A 57 12.20 15.61 -5.13
N THR A 58 12.10 16.39 -4.04
CA THR A 58 10.82 16.98 -3.60
C THR A 58 10.23 17.89 -4.68
N GLN A 59 11.05 18.70 -5.36
CA GLN A 59 10.58 19.55 -6.46
C GLN A 59 10.15 18.73 -7.68
N GLU A 60 10.89 17.69 -8.05
CA GLU A 60 10.49 16.76 -9.11
C GLU A 60 9.16 16.08 -8.78
N PHE A 61 8.98 15.66 -7.53
CA PHE A 61 7.75 15.06 -7.02
C PHE A 61 6.54 15.99 -7.19
N LEU A 62 6.65 17.23 -6.67
CA LEU A 62 5.58 18.23 -6.80
C LEU A 62 5.31 18.61 -8.27
N ASN A 63 6.35 18.71 -9.10
CA ASN A 63 6.18 18.98 -10.53
C ASN A 63 5.49 17.81 -11.25
N THR A 64 5.72 16.58 -10.82
CA THR A 64 5.05 15.39 -11.37
C THR A 64 3.56 15.42 -11.06
N PHE A 65 3.16 15.65 -9.80
CA PHE A 65 1.75 15.83 -9.44
C PHE A 65 1.07 16.97 -10.23
N ARG A 66 1.77 18.10 -10.38
CA ARG A 66 1.26 19.24 -11.14
C ARG A 66 1.09 18.92 -12.63
N SER A 67 2.10 18.32 -13.26
CA SER A 67 2.12 18.12 -14.72
C SER A 67 1.29 16.92 -15.17
N VAL A 68 1.32 15.81 -14.40
CA VAL A 68 0.61 14.58 -14.73
C VAL A 68 -0.84 14.63 -14.29
N LEU A 69 -1.11 15.09 -13.05
CA LEU A 69 -2.44 15.05 -12.45
C LEU A 69 -3.14 16.41 -12.41
N GLY A 70 -2.44 17.50 -12.74
CA GLY A 70 -3.02 18.85 -12.66
C GLY A 70 -3.26 19.33 -11.23
N PHE A 71 -2.62 18.70 -10.23
CA PHE A 71 -2.82 19.07 -8.84
C PHE A 71 -2.10 20.39 -8.56
N LYS A 72 -2.70 21.21 -7.68
CA LYS A 72 -2.02 22.37 -7.13
C LYS A 72 -0.95 21.88 -6.17
N THR A 73 0.21 22.52 -6.13
CA THR A 73 1.32 22.02 -5.33
C THR A 73 2.03 23.13 -4.58
N ASP A 74 2.36 22.84 -3.33
CA ASP A 74 3.02 23.74 -2.41
C ASP A 74 4.09 22.99 -1.59
N ASN A 75 5.15 23.70 -1.20
CA ASN A 75 6.19 23.18 -0.33
C ASN A 75 6.35 24.11 0.87
N TYR A 76 6.14 23.58 2.07
CA TYR A 76 6.36 24.29 3.30
C TYR A 76 7.67 23.84 3.96
N VAL A 77 8.55 24.82 4.16
CA VAL A 77 9.81 24.64 4.88
C VAL A 77 9.57 24.92 6.37
N ILE A 78 9.64 23.87 7.19
CA ILE A 78 9.44 23.91 8.63
C ILE A 78 10.65 24.63 9.28
N PRO A 79 10.41 25.72 10.05
CA PRO A 79 11.48 26.43 10.75
C PRO A 79 12.23 25.52 11.71
N ALA A 80 13.56 25.61 11.72
CA ALA A 80 14.41 24.79 12.59
C ALA A 80 14.84 25.50 13.89
N THR A 81 14.31 26.70 14.17
CA THR A 81 14.71 27.54 15.31
C THR A 81 14.35 26.94 16.67
N SER A 82 13.13 26.45 16.81
CA SER A 82 12.64 25.81 18.02
C SER A 82 11.43 24.91 17.71
N LYS A 83 11.15 23.94 18.58
CA LYS A 83 9.93 23.13 18.48
C LYS A 83 8.66 23.98 18.51
N HIS A 84 8.67 25.08 19.28
CA HIS A 84 7.51 25.96 19.38
C HIS A 84 7.21 26.66 18.05
N ASP A 85 8.23 27.27 17.45
CA ASP A 85 8.07 27.99 16.17
C ASP A 85 7.70 27.05 15.04
N ALA A 86 8.31 25.86 15.03
CA ALA A 86 8.03 24.82 14.03
C ALA A 86 6.56 24.36 14.08
N VAL A 87 6.03 24.10 15.28
CA VAL A 87 4.61 23.74 15.48
C VAL A 87 3.69 24.91 15.12
N LEU A 88 4.01 26.13 15.58
CA LEU A 88 3.18 27.32 15.28
C LEU A 88 3.10 27.59 13.78
N GLY A 89 4.24 27.49 13.08
CA GLY A 89 4.32 27.66 11.64
C GLY A 89 3.54 26.59 10.88
N LEU A 90 3.68 25.32 11.26
CA LEU A 90 2.91 24.22 10.67
C LEU A 90 1.40 24.43 10.84
N LYS A 91 0.94 24.77 12.04
CA LYS A 91 -0.48 25.07 12.30
C LYS A 91 -0.98 26.21 11.42
N GLY A 92 -0.21 27.28 11.31
CA GLY A 92 -0.53 28.41 10.42
C GLY A 92 -0.65 27.96 8.97
N LYS A 93 0.32 27.18 8.48
CA LYS A 93 0.33 26.69 7.11
C LYS A 93 -0.83 25.75 6.81
N ILE A 94 -1.11 24.79 7.68
CA ILE A 94 -2.20 23.81 7.51
C ILE A 94 -3.56 24.52 7.53
N ARG A 95 -3.74 25.53 8.40
CA ARG A 95 -4.94 26.36 8.40
C ARG A 95 -5.13 27.08 7.06
N ASP A 96 -4.07 27.69 6.52
CA ASP A 96 -4.16 28.42 5.25
C ASP A 96 -4.43 27.43 4.10
N PHE A 97 -3.79 26.26 4.10
CA PHE A 97 -4.04 25.18 3.15
C PHE A 97 -5.49 24.67 3.21
N ARG A 98 -6.06 24.56 4.42
CA ARG A 98 -7.48 24.23 4.63
C ARG A 98 -8.40 25.25 4.00
N GLN A 99 -8.15 26.54 4.25
CA GLN A 99 -9.00 27.62 3.74
C GLN A 99 -9.05 27.65 2.21
N GLU A 100 -7.96 27.22 1.56
CA GLU A 100 -7.84 27.27 0.11
C GLU A 100 -8.41 26.03 -0.59
N TYR A 101 -8.27 24.84 0.00
CA TYR A 101 -8.51 23.57 -0.71
C TYR A 101 -9.48 22.58 -0.04
N ASP A 102 -9.96 22.85 1.18
CA ASP A 102 -10.88 21.94 1.88
C ASP A 102 -12.31 22.01 1.28
N GLY A 103 -12.85 20.85 0.87
CA GLY A 103 -14.18 20.72 0.27
C GLY A 103 -14.58 19.26 0.07
N GLU A 104 -15.89 18.98 0.00
CA GLU A 104 -16.43 17.60 -0.02
C GLU A 104 -15.99 16.75 -1.23
N ASP A 105 -15.69 17.40 -2.36
CA ASP A 105 -15.24 16.76 -3.61
C ASP A 105 -13.76 17.08 -3.92
N CYS A 106 -12.95 17.30 -2.89
CA CYS A 106 -11.52 17.63 -3.02
C CYS A 106 -10.62 16.49 -2.51
N LEU A 107 -9.40 16.41 -3.07
CA LEU A 107 -8.32 15.57 -2.56
C LEU A 107 -7.14 16.41 -2.10
N LEU A 108 -6.72 16.18 -0.86
CA LEU A 108 -5.52 16.77 -0.29
C LEU A 108 -4.48 15.67 -0.07
N VAL A 109 -3.28 15.87 -0.62
CA VAL A 109 -2.13 15.00 -0.42
C VAL A 109 -1.11 15.74 0.44
N VAL A 110 -0.69 15.14 1.54
CA VAL A 110 0.34 15.71 2.42
C VAL A 110 1.55 14.79 2.38
N VAL A 111 2.69 15.35 2.01
CA VAL A 111 3.93 14.60 1.79
C VAL A 111 4.95 15.01 2.84
N TYR A 112 5.54 14.04 3.52
CA TYR A 112 6.73 14.27 4.34
C TYR A 112 7.90 13.44 3.83
N GLU A 113 9.01 14.10 3.54
CA GLU A 113 10.28 13.49 3.17
C GLU A 113 11.35 14.04 4.12
N GLY A 114 12.10 13.15 4.78
CA GLY A 114 13.17 13.59 5.67
C GLY A 114 13.45 12.63 6.81
N HIS A 115 14.19 13.13 7.79
CA HIS A 115 14.53 12.35 8.97
C HIS A 115 13.34 12.12 9.87
N SER A 116 13.36 10.99 10.56
CA SER A 116 12.35 10.67 11.56
C SER A 116 12.93 9.77 12.64
N GLY A 117 12.30 9.83 13.81
CA GLY A 117 12.63 9.07 14.99
C GLY A 117 11.41 8.37 15.56
N PHE A 118 11.64 7.50 16.54
CA PHE A 118 10.59 6.82 17.27
C PHE A 118 10.67 7.14 18.76
N SER A 119 9.52 7.49 19.34
CA SER A 119 9.32 7.68 20.77
C SER A 119 8.20 6.76 21.24
N PRO A 120 8.40 5.97 22.31
CA PRO A 120 7.33 5.13 22.87
C PRO A 120 6.10 5.93 23.33
N ALA A 121 6.27 7.21 23.67
CA ALA A 121 5.19 8.06 24.17
C ALA A 121 4.39 8.74 23.04
N SER A 122 5.06 9.07 21.94
CA SER A 122 4.50 9.91 20.86
C SER A 122 4.45 9.22 19.49
N GLY A 123 5.00 8.02 19.34
CA GLY A 123 5.08 7.31 18.08
C GLY A 123 6.16 7.89 17.17
N LEU A 124 5.80 8.17 15.91
CA LEU A 124 6.68 8.78 14.93
C LEU A 124 6.98 10.24 15.31
N GLU A 125 8.25 10.63 15.27
CA GLU A 125 8.67 12.03 15.34
C GLU A 125 9.35 12.44 14.03
N ILE A 126 8.89 13.53 13.42
CA ILE A 126 9.58 14.16 12.29
C ILE A 126 10.66 15.10 12.82
N LEU A 127 11.84 15.11 12.21
CA LEU A 127 12.97 15.92 12.66
C LEU A 127 13.81 16.44 11.50
N GLY A 128 14.46 17.58 11.74
CA GLY A 128 15.17 18.27 10.66
C GLY A 128 16.56 17.73 10.34
N SER A 129 17.34 17.27 11.32
CA SER A 129 18.67 16.72 11.06
C SER A 129 19.01 15.67 12.11
N LEU A 130 19.65 14.57 11.68
CA LEU A 130 20.28 13.60 12.60
C LEU A 130 21.68 14.04 13.03
N SER A 131 22.31 14.93 12.26
CA SER A 131 23.65 15.45 12.53
C SER A 131 23.68 16.46 13.68
N ASP A 132 22.59 17.22 13.88
CA ASP A 132 22.42 18.13 15.01
C ASP A 132 21.52 17.56 16.11
N ARG A 133 22.11 17.22 17.26
CA ARG A 133 21.38 16.72 18.43
C ARG A 133 20.40 17.74 19.04
N ARG A 134 20.48 19.01 18.67
CA ARG A 134 19.55 20.06 19.10
C ARG A 134 18.48 20.35 18.06
N ALA A 135 18.48 19.67 16.92
CA ALA A 135 17.46 19.81 15.90
C ALA A 135 16.08 19.59 16.54
N PRO A 136 15.11 20.49 16.32
CA PRO A 136 13.76 20.30 16.82
C PRO A 136 13.14 19.03 16.22
N SER A 137 12.36 18.32 17.04
CA SER A 137 11.50 17.22 16.61
C SER A 137 10.04 17.52 16.95
N ILE A 138 9.14 17.04 16.09
CA ILE A 138 7.70 17.17 16.28
C ILE A 138 7.09 15.78 16.20
N PRO A 139 6.33 15.34 17.22
CA PRO A 139 5.47 14.17 17.10
C PRO A 139 4.55 14.31 15.88
N TRP A 140 4.57 13.34 14.96
CA TRP A 140 3.72 13.37 13.77
C TRP A 140 2.25 13.53 14.13
N VAL A 141 1.82 12.88 15.23
CA VAL A 141 0.45 12.97 15.72
C VAL A 141 0.00 14.43 15.97
N VAL A 142 0.91 15.33 16.37
CA VAL A 142 0.59 16.76 16.56
C VAL A 142 0.30 17.45 15.23
N VAL A 143 0.95 17.04 14.16
CA VAL A 143 0.73 17.56 12.79
C VAL A 143 -0.54 16.94 12.20
N GLU A 144 -0.67 15.61 12.32
CA GLU A 144 -1.86 14.86 11.91
C GLU A 144 -3.13 15.41 12.57
N TYR A 145 -3.06 15.81 13.85
CA TYR A 145 -4.21 16.37 14.56
C TYR A 145 -4.80 17.63 13.91
N GLU A 146 -4.01 18.39 13.17
CA GLU A 146 -4.49 19.61 12.50
C GLU A 146 -5.33 19.30 11.25
N PHE A 147 -5.27 18.08 10.74
CA PHE A 147 -6.03 17.63 9.57
C PHE A 147 -7.38 16.98 9.92
N PHE A 148 -7.73 16.89 11.20
CA PHE A 148 -9.07 16.42 11.59
C PHE A 148 -10.18 17.35 11.12
N ASP A 149 -11.34 16.74 10.88
CA ASP A 149 -12.58 17.40 10.45
C ASP A 149 -12.45 18.15 9.11
N PHE A 150 -11.45 17.84 8.28
CA PHE A 150 -11.46 18.25 6.89
C PHE A 150 -12.60 17.54 6.14
N ASN A 151 -13.23 18.26 5.22
CA ASN A 151 -14.26 17.71 4.34
C ASN A 151 -13.65 16.96 3.17
N ALA A 152 -12.45 17.35 2.75
CA ALA A 152 -11.71 16.69 1.68
C ALA A 152 -11.22 15.29 2.06
N ASP A 153 -11.03 14.44 1.04
CA ASP A 153 -10.28 13.20 1.21
C ASP A 153 -8.79 13.53 1.41
N LEU A 154 -8.15 12.83 2.33
CA LEU A 154 -6.77 13.07 2.76
C LEU A 154 -5.90 11.83 2.56
N LEU A 155 -4.81 12.01 1.81
CA LEU A 155 -3.75 11.02 1.61
C LEU A 155 -2.44 11.53 2.22
N PHE A 156 -1.89 10.76 3.15
CA PHE A 156 -0.55 10.99 3.67
C PHE A 156 0.47 10.12 2.94
N ILE A 157 1.51 10.74 2.39
CA ILE A 157 2.64 10.07 1.76
C ILE A 157 3.89 10.35 2.59
N MET A 158 4.58 9.30 3.04
CA MET A 158 5.74 9.47 3.93
C MET A 158 6.95 8.68 3.45
N ASP A 159 8.01 9.39 3.07
CA ASP A 159 9.34 8.84 2.79
C ASP A 159 10.30 9.18 3.92
N CYS A 160 10.16 8.42 5.02
CA CYS A 160 11.01 8.55 6.21
C CYS A 160 11.11 7.21 6.96
N CYS A 161 12.11 7.08 7.84
CA CYS A 161 12.23 5.91 8.74
C CYS A 161 10.97 5.76 9.61
N TYR A 162 10.64 4.54 10.04
CA TYR A 162 9.51 4.28 10.95
C TYR A 162 8.13 4.82 10.50
N ALA A 163 7.96 5.19 9.22
CA ALA A 163 6.75 5.84 8.74
C ALA A 163 5.48 4.97 8.94
N SER A 164 5.62 3.63 8.93
CA SER A 164 4.52 2.72 9.28
C SER A 164 3.94 2.95 10.69
N ILE A 165 4.68 3.58 11.60
CA ILE A 165 4.20 3.89 12.95
C ILE A 165 3.16 5.02 12.94
N ALA A 166 3.32 6.02 12.06
CA ALA A 166 2.27 7.01 11.84
C ALA A 166 0.98 6.34 11.35
N ALA A 167 1.13 5.46 10.36
CA ALA A 167 0.03 4.71 9.78
C ALA A 167 -0.60 3.66 10.73
N ALA A 168 0.03 3.35 11.87
CA ALA A 168 -0.49 2.41 12.88
C ALA A 168 -0.99 3.10 14.15
N GLY A 169 -1.10 4.43 14.14
CA GLY A 169 -1.62 5.21 15.27
C GLY A 169 -3.10 4.92 15.56
N PRO A 170 -3.60 5.31 16.74
CA PRO A 170 -5.00 5.12 17.13
C PRO A 170 -5.99 5.78 16.15
N GLU A 171 -5.54 6.81 15.44
CA GLU A 171 -6.33 7.61 14.50
C GLU A 171 -6.15 7.21 13.03
N SER A 172 -5.37 6.16 12.76
CA SER A 172 -5.06 5.67 11.41
C SER A 172 -6.29 5.31 10.57
N GLY A 173 -7.46 5.11 11.18
CA GLY A 173 -8.71 4.85 10.49
C GLY A 173 -9.32 6.06 9.76
N ASN A 174 -8.89 7.29 10.06
CA ASN A 174 -9.47 8.51 9.51
C ASN A 174 -8.86 8.94 8.17
N PHE A 175 -7.64 8.49 7.89
CA PHE A 175 -6.84 8.91 6.75
C PHE A 175 -6.32 7.72 5.96
N GLU A 176 -5.95 7.93 4.69
CA GLU A 176 -5.24 6.92 3.91
C GLU A 176 -3.74 7.26 3.90
N TYR A 177 -2.90 6.26 4.07
CA TYR A 177 -1.45 6.40 4.23
C TYR A 177 -0.73 5.53 3.22
N LEU A 178 0.22 6.08 2.46
CA LEU A 178 1.18 5.32 1.67
C LEU A 178 2.60 5.67 2.12
N VAL A 179 3.31 4.72 2.72
CA VAL A 179 4.57 4.99 3.41
C VAL A 179 5.69 4.05 2.99
N ALA A 180 6.92 4.53 3.03
CA ALA A 180 8.08 3.85 2.46
C ALA A 180 8.52 2.56 3.17
N SER A 181 8.34 2.44 4.50
CA SER A 181 8.96 1.35 5.27
C SER A 181 8.01 0.69 6.29
N ALA A 182 8.06 -0.64 6.35
CA ALA A 182 7.44 -1.50 7.35
C ALA A 182 8.37 -1.75 8.55
N GLN A 183 8.38 -0.85 9.55
CA GLN A 183 9.12 -1.00 10.82
C GLN A 183 10.64 -1.21 10.74
N GLU A 184 11.29 -1.07 9.59
CA GLU A 184 12.74 -1.24 9.48
C GLU A 184 13.50 0.06 9.86
N PRO A 185 14.64 -0.05 10.57
CA PRO A 185 15.30 1.09 11.20
C PRO A 185 15.98 2.09 10.26
N MET A 186 15.96 1.88 8.94
CA MET A 186 16.61 2.79 7.97
C MET A 186 15.73 2.89 6.72
N ALA A 187 15.35 4.09 6.28
CA ALA A 187 14.95 4.39 4.90
C ALA A 187 16.23 4.60 4.05
N SER A 188 16.16 4.47 2.73
CA SER A 188 17.38 4.37 1.92
C SER A 188 17.93 5.77 1.71
N PRO A 189 19.18 6.04 2.09
CA PRO A 189 19.80 7.34 1.88
C PRO A 189 20.15 7.59 0.40
N ILE A 190 19.83 6.66 -0.50
CA ILE A 190 20.13 6.73 -1.93
C ILE A 190 18.88 7.18 -2.69
N VAL A 191 18.92 8.38 -3.27
CA VAL A 191 17.79 8.98 -4.02
C VAL A 191 17.31 8.10 -5.18
N GLU A 192 18.21 7.35 -5.82
CA GLU A 192 17.86 6.42 -6.93
C GLU A 192 17.04 5.19 -6.48
N THR A 193 16.99 4.92 -5.18
CA THR A 193 16.27 3.80 -4.58
C THR A 193 15.20 4.26 -3.60
N SER A 194 14.98 5.58 -3.49
CA SER A 194 13.99 6.15 -2.58
C SER A 194 12.56 5.88 -3.05
N PHE A 195 11.65 5.81 -2.09
CA PHE A 195 10.24 5.57 -2.34
C PHE A 195 9.64 6.69 -3.21
N SER A 196 10.04 7.94 -2.99
CA SER A 196 9.60 9.08 -3.80
C SER A 196 10.00 8.95 -5.28
N ARG A 197 11.21 8.45 -5.60
CA ARG A 197 11.62 8.22 -6.99
C ARG A 197 10.73 7.19 -7.68
N ARG A 198 10.42 6.08 -6.99
CA ARG A 198 9.53 5.03 -7.54
C ARG A 198 8.12 5.55 -7.75
N LEU A 199 7.61 6.35 -6.82
CA LEU A 199 6.30 6.94 -6.97
C LEU A 199 6.25 7.93 -8.14
N ILE A 200 7.29 8.75 -8.35
CA ILE A 200 7.43 9.59 -9.56
C ILE A 200 7.37 8.74 -10.83
N ASP A 201 8.15 7.66 -10.90
CA ASP A 201 8.18 6.77 -12.08
C ASP A 201 6.80 6.15 -12.37
N ILE A 202 6.09 5.71 -11.32
CA ILE A 202 4.72 5.20 -11.44
C ILE A 202 3.79 6.29 -11.98
N LEU A 203 3.83 7.50 -11.41
CA LEU A 203 2.98 8.60 -11.85
C LEU A 203 3.26 9.00 -13.30
N LEU A 204 4.52 9.09 -13.70
CA LEU A 204 4.93 9.43 -15.07
C LEU A 204 4.53 8.37 -16.11
N SER A 205 4.33 7.12 -15.67
CA SER A 205 3.88 6.01 -16.53
C SER A 205 2.36 5.80 -16.52
N LEU A 206 1.59 6.66 -15.85
CA LEU A 206 0.12 6.53 -15.80
C LEU A 206 -0.54 6.80 -17.15
N GLU A 207 -1.20 5.78 -17.70
CA GLU A 207 -2.09 5.92 -18.86
C GLU A 207 -3.57 6.13 -18.47
N GLU A 208 -3.92 5.70 -17.25
CA GLU A 208 -5.27 5.75 -16.68
C GLU A 208 -5.21 6.04 -15.17
N PRO A 209 -6.31 6.53 -14.56
CA PRO A 209 -6.39 6.71 -13.11
C PRO A 209 -5.94 5.46 -12.34
N VAL A 210 -5.37 5.66 -11.15
CA VAL A 210 -4.87 4.57 -10.30
C VAL A 210 -5.32 4.80 -8.87
N THR A 211 -5.70 3.74 -8.14
CA THR A 211 -5.94 3.88 -6.70
C THR A 211 -4.64 3.79 -5.91
N VAL A 212 -4.58 4.36 -4.71
CA VAL A 212 -3.40 4.24 -3.84
C VAL A 212 -3.11 2.77 -3.51
N ALA A 213 -4.15 1.93 -3.39
CA ALA A 213 -4.03 0.48 -3.27
C ALA A 213 -3.32 -0.18 -4.47
N GLN A 214 -3.64 0.27 -5.69
CA GLN A 214 -2.97 -0.20 -6.91
C GLN A 214 -1.52 0.32 -6.99
N VAL A 215 -1.26 1.55 -6.57
CA VAL A 215 0.12 2.07 -6.45
C VAL A 215 0.93 1.22 -5.47
N HIS A 216 0.35 0.89 -4.31
CA HIS A 216 0.98 0.01 -3.32
C HIS A 216 1.28 -1.37 -3.90
N GLU A 217 0.33 -1.97 -4.62
CA GLU A 217 0.54 -3.25 -5.31
C GLU A 217 1.74 -3.20 -6.26
N ILE A 218 1.82 -2.16 -7.10
CA ILE A 218 2.96 -1.96 -8.03
C ILE A 218 4.27 -1.86 -7.25
N LEU A 219 4.31 -1.06 -6.19
CA LEU A 219 5.52 -0.86 -5.38
C LEU A 219 5.95 -2.15 -4.66
N VAL A 220 5.00 -2.92 -4.10
CA VAL A 220 5.31 -4.20 -3.45
C VAL A 220 5.81 -5.22 -4.45
N ASN A 221 5.25 -5.26 -5.67
CA ASN A 221 5.77 -6.13 -6.72
C ASN A 221 7.20 -5.80 -7.11
N GLN A 222 7.51 -4.51 -7.19
CA GLN A 222 8.89 -4.08 -7.38
C GLN A 222 9.74 -4.54 -6.20
N ALA A 223 9.35 -4.25 -4.95
CA ALA A 223 10.11 -4.67 -3.76
C ALA A 223 10.33 -6.18 -3.65
N ASN A 224 9.40 -7.00 -4.18
CA ASN A 224 9.53 -8.45 -4.22
C ASN A 224 10.51 -8.96 -5.28
N ASP A 225 10.81 -8.19 -6.34
CA ASP A 225 11.84 -8.54 -7.32
C ASP A 225 13.22 -8.09 -6.83
N PRO A 226 14.16 -9.00 -6.52
CA PRO A 226 15.51 -8.65 -6.03
C PRO A 226 16.35 -7.83 -7.03
N ARG A 227 15.93 -7.74 -8.29
CA ARG A 227 16.57 -6.89 -9.31
C ARG A 227 16.07 -5.45 -9.23
N SER A 228 14.90 -5.25 -8.64
CA SER A 228 14.44 -3.92 -8.30
C SER A 228 15.28 -3.44 -7.11
N ARG A 229 15.84 -2.24 -7.24
CA ARG A 229 16.60 -1.60 -6.18
C ARG A 229 15.67 -0.89 -5.19
N LEU A 230 14.53 -1.49 -4.83
CA LEU A 230 13.62 -0.94 -3.84
C LEU A 230 13.88 -1.67 -2.53
N ASP A 231 14.62 -1.00 -1.63
CA ASP A 231 15.22 -1.64 -0.45
C ASP A 231 14.20 -1.95 0.66
N TYR A 232 12.94 -1.49 0.54
CA TYR A 232 11.91 -1.63 1.56
C TYR A 232 10.60 -2.12 0.98
N THR A 233 9.82 -2.80 1.83
CA THR A 233 8.42 -3.08 1.55
C THR A 233 7.58 -1.85 1.92
N PRO A 234 6.97 -1.16 0.94
CA PRO A 234 6.04 -0.07 1.24
C PRO A 234 4.85 -0.58 2.02
N VAL A 235 4.29 0.28 2.86
CA VAL A 235 3.08 0.01 3.62
C VAL A 235 1.98 0.95 3.17
N HIS A 236 0.81 0.39 2.91
CA HIS A 236 -0.39 1.14 2.68
C HIS A 236 -1.33 0.93 3.87
N VAL A 237 -1.93 1.98 4.41
CA VAL A 237 -3.01 1.88 5.41
C VAL A 237 -4.23 2.59 4.89
N VAL A 238 -5.35 1.90 4.99
CA VAL A 238 -6.58 2.24 4.31
C VAL A 238 -7.50 2.93 5.28
N ARG A 239 -8.20 3.95 4.81
CA ARG A 239 -9.23 4.62 5.60
C ARG A 239 -10.37 3.64 5.91
N ALA A 240 -10.84 3.64 7.15
CA ALA A 240 -11.85 2.70 7.60
C ALA A 240 -13.15 2.86 6.80
N SER A 241 -13.65 1.75 6.25
CA SER A 241 -14.93 1.67 5.53
C SER A 241 -15.08 2.57 4.30
N LYS A 242 -13.99 3.15 3.79
CA LYS A 242 -13.98 3.96 2.57
C LYS A 242 -13.20 3.24 1.46
N PRO A 243 -13.50 3.53 0.18
CA PRO A 243 -12.68 3.11 -0.95
C PRO A 243 -11.30 3.74 -0.90
N SER A 244 -10.32 3.11 -1.54
CA SER A 244 -8.99 3.70 -1.74
C SER A 244 -9.09 4.94 -2.63
N ILE A 245 -8.35 5.99 -2.25
CA ILE A 245 -8.25 7.24 -2.99
C ILE A 245 -7.77 6.95 -4.41
N THR A 246 -8.46 7.54 -5.39
CA THR A 246 -8.08 7.45 -6.80
C THR A 246 -7.25 8.68 -7.20
N LEU A 247 -5.99 8.46 -7.56
CA LEU A 247 -5.14 9.45 -8.21
C LEU A 247 -5.52 9.54 -9.68
N SER A 248 -6.06 10.69 -10.07
CA SER A 248 -6.56 10.94 -11.43
C SER A 248 -6.37 12.40 -11.79
N PRO A 249 -6.17 12.73 -13.08
CA PRO A 249 -6.10 14.12 -13.49
C PRO A 249 -7.40 14.89 -13.13
N VAL A 250 -7.27 16.10 -12.57
CA VAL A 250 -8.41 16.97 -12.20
C VAL A 250 -9.18 17.46 -13.44
N ILE A 251 -8.59 17.36 -14.64
CA ILE A 251 -9.26 17.75 -15.89
C ILE A 251 -10.10 16.59 -16.44
N ARG A 252 -11.41 16.85 -16.51
CA ARG A 252 -12.48 15.95 -16.97
C ARG A 252 -12.19 15.32 -18.34
N VAL A 253 -11.92 14.02 -18.34
CA VAL A 253 -12.33 13.16 -19.45
C VAL A 253 -13.27 12.11 -18.85
N PRO A 254 -14.53 11.99 -19.31
CA PRO A 254 -15.34 10.83 -18.98
C PRO A 254 -14.69 9.63 -19.64
N ARG A 255 -14.00 8.80 -18.85
CA ARG A 255 -13.49 7.51 -19.30
C ARG A 255 -14.15 6.42 -18.49
N GLU A 256 -14.61 5.40 -19.19
CA GLU A 256 -15.11 4.17 -18.59
C GLU A 256 -14.03 3.58 -17.69
N LEU A 257 -14.38 3.36 -16.42
CA LEU A 257 -13.53 2.73 -15.42
C LEU A 257 -13.29 1.28 -15.85
N LYS A 258 -12.04 0.93 -16.14
CA LYS A 258 -11.64 -0.45 -16.39
C LYS A 258 -11.27 -1.13 -15.07
N GLY A 259 -11.57 -2.42 -14.98
CA GLY A 259 -11.35 -3.26 -13.79
C GLY A 259 -9.88 -3.29 -13.36
N LEU A 260 -9.54 -4.05 -12.31
CA LEU A 260 -8.19 -4.14 -11.74
C LEU A 260 -7.15 -4.77 -12.70
N ARG A 261 -7.43 -4.91 -14.01
CA ARG A 261 -6.51 -5.43 -15.02
C ARG A 261 -6.59 -4.69 -16.37
N ARG A 262 -5.41 -4.31 -16.87
CA ARG A 262 -5.11 -4.25 -18.30
C ARG A 262 -3.69 -4.75 -18.58
N ASP A 263 -3.62 -5.59 -19.61
CA ASP A 263 -2.46 -6.06 -20.36
C ASP A 263 -1.37 -6.84 -19.63
N ARG A 264 -1.53 -8.18 -19.73
CA ARG A 264 -0.59 -9.30 -19.99
C ARG A 264 0.95 -9.19 -19.82
N ASP A 265 1.53 -8.11 -19.35
CA ASP A 265 3.00 -7.96 -19.23
C ASP A 265 3.48 -7.38 -17.90
N HIS A 266 2.59 -7.21 -16.92
CA HIS A 266 2.96 -6.93 -15.53
C HIS A 266 2.44 -8.07 -14.65
N SER A 267 3.35 -8.68 -13.91
CA SER A 267 3.06 -9.66 -12.88
C SER A 267 2.16 -9.00 -11.83
N ASP A 268 0.84 -9.12 -11.99
CA ASP A 268 -0.11 -8.61 -11.00
C ASP A 268 0.27 -9.16 -9.64
N GLY A 269 0.38 -8.27 -8.68
CA GLY A 269 0.92 -8.63 -7.39
C GLY A 269 -0.09 -9.44 -6.65
N LYS A 270 0.27 -10.65 -6.26
CA LYS A 270 -0.65 -11.50 -5.51
C LYS A 270 -0.18 -11.67 -4.09
N VAL A 271 -1.15 -11.79 -3.22
CA VAL A 271 -0.97 -12.25 -1.85
C VAL A 271 -1.65 -13.61 -1.68
N LEU A 272 -0.99 -14.49 -0.93
CA LEU A 272 -1.60 -15.67 -0.36
C LEU A 272 -2.15 -15.29 1.02
N VAL A 273 -3.44 -15.51 1.22
CA VAL A 273 -4.13 -15.27 2.49
C VAL A 273 -4.84 -16.51 2.97
N SER A 274 -5.01 -16.63 4.28
CA SER A 274 -5.93 -17.59 4.86
C SER A 274 -7.24 -16.91 5.28
N VAL A 275 -8.33 -17.67 5.16
CA VAL A 275 -9.66 -17.28 5.63
C VAL A 275 -10.23 -18.40 6.50
N LEU A 276 -10.67 -18.03 7.69
CA LEU A 276 -11.33 -18.93 8.63
C LEU A 276 -12.85 -18.85 8.45
N VAL A 277 -13.47 -19.99 8.17
CA VAL A 277 -14.91 -20.14 7.97
C VAL A 277 -15.48 -21.10 9.01
N ARG A 278 -16.64 -20.77 9.61
CA ARG A 278 -17.28 -21.66 10.59
C ARG A 278 -17.75 -22.97 9.96
N GLY A 279 -17.63 -24.06 10.72
CA GLY A 279 -18.02 -25.41 10.30
C GLY A 279 -16.94 -26.14 9.51
N LYS A 280 -17.16 -27.44 9.25
CA LYS A 280 -16.30 -28.26 8.38
C LYS A 280 -16.83 -28.22 6.94
N THR A 281 -15.96 -28.48 5.97
CA THR A 281 -16.35 -28.50 4.54
C THR A 281 -16.25 -29.91 3.97
N THR A 282 -16.99 -30.16 2.89
CA THR A 282 -16.81 -31.34 2.05
C THR A 282 -16.45 -30.94 0.61
N ILE A 283 -15.92 -31.88 -0.17
CA ILE A 283 -15.49 -31.63 -1.57
C ILE A 283 -16.61 -31.05 -2.47
N PRO A 284 -17.90 -31.46 -2.35
CA PRO A 284 -19.00 -30.78 -3.05
C PRO A 284 -19.12 -29.28 -2.73
N ASP A 285 -18.86 -28.87 -1.49
CA ASP A 285 -18.95 -27.47 -1.06
C ASP A 285 -17.86 -26.62 -1.73
N ILE A 286 -16.63 -27.15 -1.86
CA ILE A 286 -15.50 -26.42 -2.45
C ILE A 286 -15.75 -26.10 -3.94
N VAL A 287 -16.37 -27.01 -4.69
CA VAL A 287 -16.75 -26.75 -6.09
C VAL A 287 -17.80 -25.64 -6.16
N GLN A 288 -18.74 -25.63 -5.23
CA GLN A 288 -19.75 -24.57 -5.12
C GLN A 288 -19.11 -23.22 -4.74
N TRP A 289 -18.13 -23.22 -3.85
CA TRP A 289 -17.37 -22.05 -3.44
C TRP A 289 -16.66 -21.38 -4.63
N LYS A 290 -15.97 -22.17 -5.46
CA LYS A 290 -15.35 -21.67 -6.70
C LYS A 290 -16.38 -21.05 -7.64
N LYS A 291 -17.56 -21.67 -7.80
CA LYS A 291 -18.65 -21.13 -8.63
C LYS A 291 -19.21 -19.82 -8.08
N TRP A 292 -19.38 -19.70 -6.77
CA TRP A 292 -19.85 -18.46 -6.14
C TRP A 292 -18.85 -17.34 -6.33
N LEU A 293 -17.57 -17.61 -6.08
CA LEU A 293 -16.51 -16.62 -6.27
C LEU A 293 -16.49 -16.11 -7.72
N ALA A 294 -16.45 -17.01 -8.70
CA ALA A 294 -16.43 -16.64 -10.12
C ALA A 294 -17.70 -15.89 -10.59
N ARG A 295 -18.84 -16.11 -9.92
CA ARG A 295 -20.10 -15.43 -10.25
C ARG A 295 -20.16 -14.01 -9.67
N GLU A 296 -19.74 -13.85 -8.43
CA GLU A 296 -19.80 -12.57 -7.72
C GLU A 296 -18.63 -11.65 -8.09
N ILE A 297 -17.47 -12.25 -8.37
CA ILE A 297 -16.22 -11.56 -8.71
C ILE A 297 -15.68 -12.23 -9.98
N PRO A 298 -16.11 -11.78 -11.15
CA PRO A 298 -15.56 -12.23 -12.42
C PRO A 298 -14.03 -12.01 -12.49
N SER A 299 -13.31 -12.93 -13.13
CA SER A 299 -11.84 -12.92 -13.16
C SER A 299 -11.23 -11.77 -13.96
N ASP A 300 -12.04 -11.13 -14.83
CA ASP A 300 -11.74 -9.87 -15.51
C ASP A 300 -11.86 -8.64 -14.60
N VAL A 301 -12.57 -8.76 -13.47
CA VAL A 301 -12.67 -7.71 -12.44
C VAL A 301 -11.53 -7.83 -11.43
N ALA A 302 -11.32 -9.02 -10.87
CA ALA A 302 -10.21 -9.33 -9.96
C ALA A 302 -9.85 -10.82 -10.03
N ASP A 303 -8.56 -11.12 -10.13
CA ASP A 303 -8.06 -12.49 -10.24
C ASP A 303 -7.89 -13.15 -8.87
N ILE A 304 -8.95 -13.80 -8.41
CA ILE A 304 -9.02 -14.43 -7.09
C ILE A 304 -9.24 -15.94 -7.23
N GLN A 305 -8.43 -16.73 -6.53
CA GLN A 305 -8.45 -18.18 -6.65
C GLN A 305 -8.42 -18.87 -5.28
N VAL A 306 -9.21 -19.94 -5.16
CA VAL A 306 -9.12 -20.90 -4.04
C VAL A 306 -7.97 -21.87 -4.30
N GLU A 307 -6.93 -21.80 -3.48
CA GLU A 307 -5.70 -22.60 -3.62
C GLU A 307 -5.77 -23.93 -2.85
N ALA A 308 -6.30 -23.90 -1.62
CA ALA A 308 -6.42 -25.07 -0.75
C ALA A 308 -7.49 -24.87 0.32
N VAL A 309 -7.98 -25.98 0.89
CA VAL A 309 -8.92 -25.98 2.03
C VAL A 309 -8.49 -27.06 3.01
N PHE A 310 -8.44 -26.71 4.30
CA PHE A 310 -8.05 -27.60 5.39
C PHE A 310 -9.11 -27.60 6.49
N ASP A 311 -9.38 -28.77 7.08
CA ASP A 311 -10.22 -28.89 8.27
C ASP A 311 -9.40 -28.62 9.54
N SER A 312 -9.88 -27.70 10.39
CA SER A 312 -9.27 -27.34 11.68
C SER A 312 -10.33 -26.94 12.71
N HIS A 313 -11.25 -27.86 13.03
CA HIS A 313 -12.50 -27.59 13.80
C HIS A 313 -13.39 -26.45 13.24
N SER A 314 -12.99 -25.96 12.08
CA SER A 314 -13.50 -24.90 11.22
C SER A 314 -12.87 -25.18 9.84
N ALA A 315 -13.20 -24.41 8.82
CA ALA A 315 -12.58 -24.52 7.52
C ALA A 315 -11.55 -23.42 7.34
N LEU A 316 -10.29 -23.79 7.12
CA LEU A 316 -9.21 -22.89 6.73
C LEU A 316 -9.09 -22.92 5.21
N CYS A 317 -9.45 -21.82 4.54
CA CYS A 317 -9.31 -21.67 3.10
C CYS A 317 -8.09 -20.82 2.77
N LEU A 318 -7.24 -21.29 1.86
CA LEU A 318 -6.17 -20.49 1.28
C LEU A 318 -6.65 -19.89 -0.04
N LEU A 319 -6.47 -18.57 -0.18
CA LEU A 319 -6.85 -17.81 -1.35
C LEU A 319 -5.65 -17.05 -1.87
N THR A 320 -5.51 -16.97 -3.19
CA THR A 320 -4.71 -15.93 -3.85
C THR A 320 -5.62 -14.81 -4.33
N LEU A 321 -5.21 -13.56 -4.12
CA LEU A 321 -5.92 -12.36 -4.56
C LEU A 321 -4.95 -11.20 -4.81
N PRO A 322 -5.32 -10.17 -5.59
CA PRO A 322 -4.45 -9.02 -5.86
C PRO A 322 -4.11 -8.24 -4.58
N ILE A 323 -2.90 -7.69 -4.48
CA ILE A 323 -2.45 -6.92 -3.30
C ILE A 323 -3.38 -5.73 -3.02
N ALA A 324 -3.87 -5.04 -4.06
CA ALA A 324 -4.82 -3.94 -3.88
C ALA A 324 -6.14 -4.39 -3.21
N VAL A 325 -6.60 -5.62 -3.48
CA VAL A 325 -7.79 -6.21 -2.84
C VAL A 325 -7.49 -6.58 -1.39
N TRP A 326 -6.29 -7.10 -1.12
CA TRP A 326 -5.86 -7.43 0.24
C TRP A 326 -5.82 -6.21 1.15
N ASP A 327 -5.31 -5.10 0.65
CA ASP A 327 -5.28 -3.84 1.41
C ASP A 327 -6.65 -3.43 1.92
N MET A 328 -7.70 -3.65 1.11
CA MET A 328 -9.08 -3.36 1.49
C MET A 328 -9.69 -4.40 2.43
N ALA A 329 -9.14 -5.62 2.49
CA ALA A 329 -9.68 -6.73 3.27
C ALA A 329 -8.96 -6.98 4.61
N LYS A 330 -7.72 -6.50 4.77
CA LYS A 330 -6.81 -6.89 5.88
C LYS A 330 -7.29 -6.56 7.30
N ASN A 331 -8.23 -5.62 7.44
CA ASN A 331 -8.83 -5.29 8.74
C ASN A 331 -9.92 -6.29 9.18
N ASN A 332 -10.32 -7.22 8.31
CA ASN A 332 -11.20 -8.32 8.69
C ASN A 332 -10.39 -9.43 9.38
N GLU A 333 -10.56 -9.57 10.70
CA GLU A 333 -9.83 -10.55 11.53
C GLU A 333 -10.09 -12.03 11.16
N ALA A 334 -11.09 -12.34 10.32
CA ALA A 334 -11.26 -13.69 9.79
C ALA A 334 -10.25 -14.03 8.68
N PHE A 335 -9.57 -13.01 8.15
CA PHE A 335 -8.54 -13.13 7.13
C PHE A 335 -7.16 -12.95 7.77
N SER A 336 -6.15 -13.61 7.22
CA SER A 336 -4.76 -13.43 7.67
C SER A 336 -3.79 -13.49 6.50
N PHE A 337 -2.83 -12.58 6.50
CA PHE A 337 -1.72 -12.58 5.55
C PHE A 337 -0.85 -13.82 5.73
N ILE A 338 -0.41 -14.43 4.62
CA ILE A 338 0.61 -15.49 4.64
C ILE A 338 1.89 -14.99 3.99
N ALA A 339 1.83 -14.62 2.71
CA ALA A 339 2.99 -14.18 1.94
C ALA A 339 2.57 -13.47 0.65
N TYR A 340 3.43 -12.61 0.12
CA TYR A 340 3.36 -12.25 -1.29
C TYR A 340 3.80 -13.44 -2.15
N VAL A 341 3.13 -13.65 -3.28
CA VAL A 341 3.35 -14.80 -4.17
C VAL A 341 3.32 -14.39 -5.63
N GLU A 342 4.12 -15.06 -6.45
CA GLU A 342 4.25 -14.78 -7.89
C GLU A 342 3.53 -15.81 -8.77
N SER A 343 2.92 -16.83 -8.17
CA SER A 343 2.21 -17.89 -8.89
C SER A 343 1.04 -18.44 -8.09
N SER A 344 0.08 -19.06 -8.78
CA SER A 344 -0.88 -19.99 -8.14
C SER A 344 -0.16 -21.22 -7.59
N ASN A 345 -0.88 -22.07 -6.85
CA ASN A 345 -0.30 -23.30 -6.30
C ASN A 345 0.29 -24.20 -7.40
N LEU A 346 1.62 -24.34 -7.38
CA LEU A 346 2.36 -25.12 -8.38
C LEU A 346 1.97 -26.60 -8.40
N MET A 347 1.46 -27.16 -7.29
CA MET A 347 0.98 -28.54 -7.25
C MET A 347 -0.27 -28.76 -8.12
N ASN A 348 -1.00 -27.69 -8.42
CA ASN A 348 -2.15 -27.74 -9.31
C ASN A 348 -1.78 -27.48 -10.79
N SER A 349 -0.50 -27.20 -11.09
CA SER A 349 -0.07 -26.89 -12.45
C SER A 349 0.04 -28.15 -13.31
N ASP A 350 -0.32 -28.03 -14.58
CA ASP A 350 -0.17 -29.11 -15.56
C ASP A 350 1.30 -29.55 -15.70
N ALA A 351 2.25 -28.63 -15.51
CA ALA A 351 3.68 -28.94 -15.49
C ALA A 351 4.06 -29.85 -14.31
N PHE A 352 3.52 -29.60 -13.11
CA PHE A 352 3.74 -30.48 -11.96
C PHE A 352 3.07 -31.85 -12.16
N ASN A 353 1.86 -31.87 -12.72
CA ASN A 353 1.15 -33.11 -13.07
C ASN A 353 1.87 -33.91 -14.19
N ALA A 354 2.51 -33.23 -15.14
CA ALA A 354 3.31 -33.84 -16.21
C ALA A 354 4.65 -34.39 -15.71
N VAL A 355 5.33 -33.67 -14.81
CA VAL A 355 6.60 -34.11 -14.20
C VAL A 355 6.36 -35.27 -13.22
N SER A 356 5.29 -35.22 -12.43
CA SER A 356 4.90 -36.31 -11.51
C SER A 356 4.41 -37.58 -12.23
N THR A 357 4.00 -37.47 -13.50
CA THR A 357 3.67 -38.63 -14.37
C THR A 357 4.87 -39.16 -15.17
N GLY A 358 6.08 -38.60 -14.98
CA GLY A 358 7.33 -39.25 -15.38
C GLY A 358 7.89 -38.86 -16.76
N ILE A 359 7.54 -37.70 -17.32
CA ILE A 359 8.24 -37.18 -18.52
C ILE A 359 9.18 -36.05 -18.10
N LEU A 360 10.44 -36.41 -17.85
CA LEU A 360 11.55 -35.48 -17.68
C LEU A 360 11.89 -34.84 -19.02
N GLU A 361 11.46 -33.60 -19.25
CA GLU A 361 12.19 -32.70 -20.16
C GLU A 361 13.13 -31.83 -19.33
N SER A 362 14.43 -32.03 -19.56
CA SER A 362 15.49 -31.25 -18.94
C SER A 362 15.44 -29.81 -19.44
N ARG A 363 14.99 -28.87 -18.59
CA ARG A 363 15.32 -27.47 -18.79
C ARG A 363 16.79 -27.25 -18.44
N SER A 364 17.57 -26.86 -19.43
CA SER A 364 18.98 -26.52 -19.28
C SER A 364 19.11 -25.26 -18.42
N GLY A 365 19.42 -25.43 -17.15
CA GLY A 365 19.93 -24.34 -16.31
C GLY A 365 21.34 -23.98 -16.77
N ASN A 366 21.53 -22.72 -17.15
CA ASN A 366 22.85 -22.15 -17.46
C ASN A 366 23.73 -22.15 -16.21
N VAL A 367 24.47 -23.23 -15.99
CA VAL A 367 25.65 -23.23 -15.11
C VAL A 367 26.86 -23.44 -16.00
N ALA A 368 27.56 -22.35 -16.30
CA ALA A 368 28.85 -22.39 -16.97
C ALA A 368 29.90 -22.94 -15.99
N ILE A 369 30.14 -24.25 -16.02
CA ILE A 369 31.26 -24.88 -15.33
C ILE A 369 32.53 -24.59 -16.15
N ARG A 370 33.42 -23.75 -15.61
CA ARG A 370 34.77 -23.55 -16.17
C ARG A 370 35.59 -24.84 -16.01
N PRO A 371 36.26 -25.35 -17.05
CA PRO A 371 37.17 -26.48 -16.89
C PRO A 371 38.50 -26.01 -16.27
N GLY A 372 38.91 -26.69 -15.21
CA GLY A 372 40.21 -26.53 -14.57
C GLY A 372 41.35 -26.88 -15.52
N ARG A 373 42.41 -26.07 -15.50
CA ARG A 373 43.68 -26.35 -16.18
C ARG A 373 44.38 -27.51 -15.49
N LYS A 374 44.85 -28.47 -16.27
CA LYS A 374 45.88 -29.44 -15.87
C LYS A 374 47.24 -28.76 -15.78
#